data_AF-A0A1I4EM71-F1
#
_entry.id   AF-A0A1I4EM71-F1
#
_cell.length_a   1.000
_cell.length_b   1.000
_cell.length_c   1.000
_cell.angle_alpha   90.00
_cell.angle_beta   90.00
_cell.angle_gamma   90.00
#
_symmetry.space_group_name_H-M   'P 1'
#
loop_
_entity.id
_entity.type
_entity.pdbx_description
1 polymer ?
#
loop_
_entity_poly.entity_id
_entity_poly.type
_entity_poly.pdbx_seq_one_letter_code
_entity_poly.pdbx_strand_id
1 'polypeptide(L)'
;MSDLNEMISCCGSDCSVCYCYGEMCKGCNAVCGKVFHAPEGKECPIYYCCRIQNGFNFCGECDKLPCNLILGTRDPSMSEEEFMKNVDKRVKRLRGVSAVAFDFKKEYKEFYMPKDKPAIISVPKMNYIAIRGKGNPNDENGEYKAAIGLLYGIAFTIKMSKKGDHKIDGYFDYVVPPLEGFWWMDGKDGIDYAHKEDFRWISVIRLPDFVSEYDFNWAVNEATKKKKLDFSRVEFMTIEEGLCVQCMHLGSYDDEPATVDAMHKFTEEQGYDLDITDKRLHHEIYLSDARKVAPEKLKTVIRHPIRRKDT
;
A
#
# COMPACT_ATOMS: atom_id res chain seq x y z
N MET A 1 -13.53 9.70 10.99
CA MET A 1 -12.39 10.12 11.82
C MET A 1 -11.42 10.81 10.89
N SER A 2 -11.46 12.14 10.84
CA SER A 2 -10.54 12.95 10.05
C SER A 2 -9.11 12.61 10.41
N ASP A 3 -8.26 12.49 9.40
CA ASP A 3 -6.86 12.08 9.53
C ASP A 3 -6.14 12.89 10.62
N LEU A 4 -5.89 12.25 11.77
CA LEU A 4 -5.16 12.84 12.89
C LEU A 4 -3.79 13.43 12.47
N ASN A 5 -3.26 12.97 11.33
CA ASN A 5 -1.98 13.39 10.79
C ASN A 5 -2.02 14.66 9.94
N GLU A 6 -3.17 15.05 9.35
CA GLU A 6 -3.26 16.32 8.62
C GLU A 6 -3.21 17.54 9.56
N MET A 7 -3.60 17.34 10.82
CA MET A 7 -3.62 18.38 11.85
C MET A 7 -2.28 18.56 12.56
N ILE A 8 -1.25 17.76 12.23
CA ILE A 8 0.09 17.92 12.79
C ILE A 8 0.98 18.70 11.82
N SER A 9 1.45 19.85 12.28
CA SER A 9 2.39 20.69 11.55
C SER A 9 3.78 20.05 11.41
N CYS A 10 4.56 20.50 10.43
CA CYS A 10 5.93 20.02 10.20
C CYS A 10 6.84 20.14 11.43
N CYS A 11 6.58 21.09 12.33
CA CYS A 11 7.35 21.34 13.55
C CYS A 11 6.80 20.60 14.78
N GLY A 12 5.76 19.78 14.61
CA GLY A 12 5.16 18.93 15.64
C GLY A 12 4.06 19.61 16.47
N SER A 13 3.71 20.86 16.17
CA SER A 13 2.54 21.53 16.76
C SER A 13 1.25 20.90 16.23
N ASP A 14 0.26 20.77 17.10
CA ASP A 14 -1.03 20.15 16.81
C ASP A 14 -2.09 21.23 16.62
N CYS A 15 -2.51 21.39 15.38
CA CYS A 15 -3.48 22.40 14.97
C CYS A 15 -4.88 22.11 15.52
N SER A 16 -5.21 20.87 15.87
CA SER A 16 -6.54 20.51 16.38
C SER A 16 -6.85 21.11 17.76
N VAL A 17 -5.80 21.46 18.51
CA VAL A 17 -5.89 22.07 19.84
C VAL A 17 -5.40 23.52 19.86
N CYS A 18 -5.11 24.10 18.70
CA CYS A 18 -4.58 25.46 18.58
C CYS A 18 -5.71 26.47 18.37
N TYR A 19 -5.87 27.41 19.31
CA TYR A 19 -6.91 28.45 19.22
C TYR A 19 -6.77 29.39 18.00
N CYS A 20 -5.58 29.47 17.39
CA CYS A 20 -5.37 30.26 16.19
C CYS A 20 -5.85 29.56 14.91
N TYR A 21 -5.95 28.23 14.91
CA TYR A 21 -6.26 27.45 13.71
C TYR A 21 -7.73 27.56 13.35
N GLY A 22 -8.03 27.87 12.08
CA GLY A 22 -9.39 28.13 11.58
C GLY A 22 -9.82 29.60 11.70
N GLU A 23 -9.21 30.37 12.60
CA GLU A 23 -9.48 31.80 12.80
C GLU A 23 -8.48 32.67 12.02
N MET A 24 -7.29 32.87 12.58
CA MET A 24 -6.22 33.70 11.99
C MET A 24 -5.12 32.87 11.30
N CYS A 25 -5.13 31.55 11.46
CA CYS A 25 -4.16 30.63 10.89
C CYS A 25 -4.84 29.51 10.13
N LYS A 26 -4.46 29.28 8.87
CA LYS A 26 -4.96 28.16 8.04
C LYS A 26 -4.12 26.89 8.15
N GLY A 27 -3.10 26.89 9.02
CA GLY A 27 -2.13 25.79 9.17
C GLY A 27 -0.96 25.88 8.19
N CYS A 28 0.24 25.52 8.65
CA CYS A 28 1.48 25.71 7.88
C CYS A 28 1.50 24.96 6.54
N ASN A 29 0.83 23.81 6.46
CA ASN A 29 0.78 23.02 5.23
C ASN A 29 -0.05 23.74 4.16
N ALA A 30 -1.19 24.33 4.54
CA ALA A 30 -2.08 25.04 3.61
C ALA A 30 -1.47 26.37 3.11
N VAL A 31 -0.69 27.06 3.95
CA VAL A 31 -0.07 28.35 3.60
C VAL A 31 1.40 28.24 3.21
N CYS A 32 1.90 27.02 2.95
CA CYS A 32 3.29 26.77 2.58
C CYS A 32 4.30 27.43 3.54
N GLY A 33 4.04 27.38 4.84
CA GLY A 33 4.91 27.94 5.87
C GLY A 33 4.75 29.44 6.13
N LYS A 34 3.98 30.19 5.33
CA LYS A 34 3.72 31.63 5.48
C LYS A 34 2.61 31.91 6.51
N VAL A 35 2.81 31.40 7.72
CA VAL A 35 1.89 31.55 8.86
C VAL A 35 1.97 32.95 9.46
N PHE A 36 0.95 33.38 10.19
CA PHE A 36 0.83 34.75 10.72
C PHE A 36 2.02 35.21 11.60
N HIS A 37 2.72 34.27 12.23
CA HIS A 37 3.87 34.53 13.10
C HIS A 37 5.21 34.35 12.36
N ALA A 38 5.21 34.11 11.05
CA ALA A 38 6.40 34.13 10.23
C ALA A 38 6.73 35.57 9.78
N PRO A 39 7.98 35.87 9.39
CA PRO A 39 8.31 37.17 8.81
C PRO A 39 7.42 37.48 7.59
N GLU A 40 7.03 38.74 7.43
CA GLU A 40 6.09 39.14 6.37
C GLU A 40 6.56 38.67 4.98
N GLY A 41 5.65 37.98 4.28
CA GLY A 41 5.91 37.42 2.94
C GLY A 41 6.83 36.19 2.89
N LYS A 42 7.37 35.72 4.03
CA LYS A 42 8.36 34.63 4.10
C LYS A 42 7.83 33.42 4.88
N GLU A 43 8.41 32.26 4.57
CA GLU A 43 8.12 31.02 5.27
C GLU A 43 8.70 31.04 6.69
N CYS A 44 8.03 30.37 7.62
CA CYS A 44 8.61 30.06 8.92
C CYS A 44 9.95 29.33 8.74
N PRO A 45 11.02 29.71 9.47
CA PRO A 45 12.35 29.10 9.34
C PRO A 45 12.37 27.57 9.48
N ILE A 46 11.49 27.01 10.32
CA ILE A 46 11.37 25.55 10.48
C ILE A 46 10.76 24.91 9.23
N TYR A 47 9.70 25.52 8.67
CA TYR A 47 9.06 25.02 7.46
C TYR A 47 10.04 25.07 6.29
N TYR A 48 10.73 26.20 6.11
CA TYR A 48 11.76 26.36 5.08
C TYR A 48 12.85 25.28 5.20
N CYS A 49 13.43 25.10 6.39
CA CYS A 49 14.45 24.08 6.61
C CYS A 49 13.92 22.66 6.33
N CYS A 50 12.74 22.32 6.85
CA CYS A 50 12.15 20.99 6.74
C CYS A 50 11.74 20.65 5.29
N ARG A 51 10.85 21.47 4.73
CA ARG A 51 10.14 21.17 3.47
C ARG A 51 10.91 21.61 2.24
N ILE A 52 11.54 22.78 2.29
CA ILE A 52 12.18 23.40 1.12
C ILE A 52 13.64 22.97 1.03
N GLN A 53 14.39 23.08 2.12
CA GLN A 53 15.84 22.81 2.10
C GLN A 53 16.18 21.31 2.13
N ASN A 54 15.47 20.50 2.94
CA ASN A 54 15.78 19.08 3.13
C ASN A 54 14.75 18.13 2.51
N GLY A 55 13.63 18.62 2.00
CA GLY A 55 12.59 17.79 1.37
C GLY A 55 11.82 16.86 2.31
N PHE A 56 11.93 17.05 3.63
CA PHE A 56 11.23 16.22 4.62
C PHE A 56 9.77 16.63 4.77
N ASN A 57 8.86 15.67 4.98
CA ASN A 57 7.45 16.01 5.22
C ASN A 57 7.22 16.73 6.55
N PHE A 58 7.99 16.37 7.58
CA PHE A 58 8.00 16.98 8.91
C PHE A 58 9.36 16.73 9.57
N CYS A 59 9.70 17.50 10.62
CA CYS A 59 11.04 17.48 11.21
C CYS A 59 11.41 16.14 11.88
N GLY A 60 10.44 15.25 12.09
CA GLY A 60 10.65 13.90 12.65
C GLY A 60 11.50 12.99 11.78
N GLU A 61 11.59 13.27 10.47
CA GLU A 61 12.48 12.58 9.53
C GLU A 61 13.95 12.99 9.70
N CYS A 62 14.24 14.09 10.41
CA CYS A 62 15.60 14.59 10.62
C CYS A 62 16.25 13.95 11.86
N ASP A 63 17.40 13.30 11.70
CA ASP A 63 18.15 12.67 12.79
C ASP A 63 18.60 13.66 13.87
N LYS A 64 18.75 14.94 13.53
CA LYS A 64 19.16 15.99 14.46
C LYS A 64 18.02 16.54 15.32
N LEU A 65 16.78 16.05 15.18
CA LEU A 65 15.64 16.49 15.99
C LEU A 65 15.74 15.94 17.44
N PRO A 66 15.64 16.77 18.50
CA PRO A 66 15.40 18.22 18.48
C PRO A 66 16.66 19.04 18.14
N CYS A 67 16.57 19.92 17.14
CA CYS A 67 17.68 20.75 16.68
C CYS A 67 17.56 22.20 17.18
N ASN A 68 18.60 23.02 16.98
CA ASN A 68 18.63 24.42 17.40
C ASN A 68 17.45 25.26 16.88
N LEU A 69 16.90 24.95 15.70
CA LEU A 69 15.72 25.65 15.18
C LEU A 69 14.45 25.38 16.03
N ILE A 70 14.31 24.17 16.57
CA ILE A 70 13.20 23.81 17.45
C ILE A 70 13.43 24.37 18.85
N LEU A 71 14.66 24.29 19.36
CA LEU A 71 15.03 24.84 20.67
C LEU A 71 14.95 26.38 20.70
N GLY A 72 15.13 27.02 19.55
CA GLY A 72 14.99 28.47 19.38
C GLY A 72 13.55 28.99 19.39
N THR A 73 12.52 28.12 19.43
CA THR A 73 11.11 28.56 19.48
C THR A 73 10.61 28.85 20.89
N ARG A 74 11.52 28.99 21.87
CA ARG A 74 11.15 29.22 23.26
C ARG A 74 10.55 30.61 23.42
N ASP A 75 9.32 30.66 23.93
CA ASP A 75 8.73 31.91 24.38
C ASP A 75 9.46 32.40 25.64
N PRO A 76 9.96 33.65 25.69
CA PRO A 76 10.64 34.20 26.86
C PRO A 76 9.81 34.16 28.16
N SER A 77 8.48 34.15 28.06
CA SER A 77 7.56 34.09 29.19
C SER A 77 7.40 32.69 29.80
N MET A 78 7.82 31.63 29.09
CA MET A 78 7.75 30.26 29.60
C MET A 78 8.97 29.92 30.47
N SER A 79 8.80 29.00 31.42
CA SER A 79 9.94 28.40 32.11
C SER A 79 10.72 27.44 31.20
N GLU A 80 11.99 27.19 31.50
CA GLU A 80 12.79 26.23 30.75
C GLU A 80 12.24 24.80 30.86
N GLU A 81 11.81 24.40 32.05
CA GLU A 81 11.24 23.07 32.29
C GLU A 81 9.95 22.85 31.48
N GLU A 82 9.06 23.84 31.47
CA GLU A 82 7.80 23.79 30.71
C GLU A 82 8.05 23.76 29.21
N PHE A 83 9.00 24.57 28.72
CA PHE A 83 9.39 24.56 27.33
C PHE A 83 10.00 23.21 26.92
N MET A 84 10.87 22.62 27.73
CA MET A 84 11.47 21.32 27.41
C MET A 84 10.44 20.18 27.45
N LYS A 85 9.45 20.23 28.34
CA LYS A 85 8.28 19.32 28.30
C LYS A 85 7.49 19.48 27.00
N ASN A 86 7.31 20.71 26.50
CA ASN A 86 6.66 20.95 25.20
C ASN A 86 7.48 20.38 24.03
N VAL A 87 8.80 20.62 24.01
CA VAL A 87 9.72 20.07 23.00
C VAL A 87 9.68 18.55 23.01
N ASP A 88 9.77 17.89 24.17
CA ASP A 88 9.69 16.43 24.28
C ASP A 88 8.37 15.88 23.71
N LYS A 89 7.23 16.53 24.01
CA LYS A 89 5.93 16.17 23.41
C LYS A 89 5.93 16.31 21.88
N ARG A 90 6.47 17.41 21.35
CA ARG A 90 6.59 17.65 19.89
C ARG A 90 7.50 16.61 19.24
N VAL A 91 8.63 16.27 19.85
CA VAL A 91 9.56 15.25 19.35
C VAL A 91 8.90 13.87 19.41
N LYS A 92 8.26 13.48 20.52
CA LYS A 92 7.52 12.22 20.62
C LYS A 92 6.42 12.14 19.58
N ARG A 93 5.68 13.22 19.35
CA ARG A 93 4.69 13.28 18.28
C ARG A 93 5.34 13.14 16.91
N LEU A 94 6.39 13.90 16.59
CA LEU A 94 7.06 13.85 15.29
C LEU A 94 7.79 12.53 15.01
N ARG A 95 8.35 11.89 16.04
CA ARG A 95 9.03 10.59 15.94
C ARG A 95 8.04 9.43 16.03
N GLY A 96 6.88 9.65 16.65
CA GLY A 96 5.75 8.71 16.69
C GLY A 96 4.82 8.83 15.49
N VAL A 97 4.80 9.99 14.82
CA VAL A 97 4.27 10.21 13.47
C VAL A 97 5.34 9.64 12.54
N SER A 98 5.22 8.36 12.21
CA SER A 98 5.69 7.92 10.91
C SER A 98 5.03 8.84 9.89
N ALA A 99 5.77 9.33 8.90
CA ALA A 99 5.16 9.73 7.63
C ALA A 99 4.28 8.53 7.31
N VAL A 100 2.95 8.71 7.25
CA VAL A 100 2.08 7.55 7.06
C VAL A 100 2.50 7.02 5.72
N ALA A 101 3.22 5.91 5.76
CA ALA A 101 3.66 5.24 4.57
C ALA A 101 2.38 5.02 3.77
N PHE A 102 2.37 5.49 2.53
CA PHE A 102 1.22 5.39 1.66
C PHE A 102 0.70 3.95 1.67
N ASP A 103 -0.56 3.78 2.07
CA ASP A 103 -1.15 2.46 2.24
C ASP A 103 -2.18 2.26 1.13
N PHE A 104 -1.81 1.49 0.11
CA PHE A 104 -2.66 1.23 -1.06
C PHE A 104 -4.06 0.76 -0.67
N LYS A 105 -4.20 0.01 0.43
CA LYS A 105 -5.52 -0.46 0.89
C LYS A 105 -6.40 0.66 1.43
N LYS A 106 -5.79 1.72 1.96
CA LYS A 106 -6.49 2.90 2.49
C LYS A 106 -6.73 3.95 1.41
N GLU A 107 -5.79 4.13 0.51
CA GLU A 107 -5.85 5.16 -0.52
C GLU A 107 -6.67 4.72 -1.73
N TYR A 108 -6.63 3.44 -2.09
CA TYR A 108 -7.39 2.86 -3.21
C TYR A 108 -8.44 1.85 -2.73
N LYS A 109 -9.35 2.31 -1.87
CA LYS A 109 -10.37 1.45 -1.24
C LYS A 109 -11.25 0.75 -2.27
N GLU A 110 -11.49 1.35 -3.42
CA GLU A 110 -12.23 0.75 -4.51
C GLU A 110 -11.60 -0.57 -4.98
N PHE A 111 -10.28 -0.73 -4.97
CA PHE A 111 -9.60 -1.96 -5.41
C PHE A 111 -9.36 -2.95 -4.26
N TYR A 112 -9.30 -2.49 -3.02
CA TYR A 112 -8.87 -3.32 -1.88
C TYR A 112 -9.93 -3.53 -0.80
N MET A 113 -11.01 -2.74 -0.79
CA MET A 113 -12.04 -2.75 0.25
C MET A 113 -13.46 -2.71 -0.35
N PRO A 114 -13.82 -3.64 -1.26
CA PRO A 114 -15.21 -3.80 -1.66
C PRO A 114 -16.08 -4.21 -0.47
N LYS A 115 -17.40 -4.08 -0.66
CA LYS A 115 -18.38 -4.63 0.28
C LYS A 115 -18.48 -6.16 0.12
N ASP A 116 -19.15 -6.79 1.07
CA ASP A 116 -19.60 -8.19 1.02
C ASP A 116 -20.76 -8.42 0.04
N LYS A 117 -20.85 -7.57 -1.00
CA LYS A 117 -21.83 -7.64 -2.07
C LYS A 117 -21.11 -7.40 -3.40
N PRO A 118 -21.45 -8.15 -4.46
CA PRO A 118 -20.86 -7.96 -5.77
C PRO A 118 -21.00 -6.52 -6.27
N ALA A 119 -19.94 -6.01 -6.89
CA ALA A 119 -19.91 -4.70 -7.52
C ALA A 119 -19.06 -4.72 -8.80
N ILE A 120 -19.47 -3.96 -9.80
CA ILE A 120 -18.69 -3.76 -11.03
C ILE A 120 -17.61 -2.71 -10.76
N ILE A 121 -16.41 -2.96 -11.29
CA ILE A 121 -15.27 -2.07 -11.20
C ILE A 121 -14.49 -2.06 -12.51
N SER A 122 -13.86 -0.92 -12.83
CA SER A 122 -12.83 -0.85 -13.86
C SER A 122 -11.48 -0.70 -13.17
N VAL A 123 -10.62 -1.71 -13.34
CA VAL A 123 -9.29 -1.75 -12.75
C VAL A 123 -8.28 -1.25 -13.79
N PRO A 124 -7.52 -0.19 -13.48
CA PRO A 124 -6.53 0.35 -14.40
C PRO A 124 -5.36 -0.61 -14.58
N LYS A 125 -4.53 -0.32 -15.57
CA LYS A 125 -3.24 -0.97 -15.75
C LYS A 125 -2.37 -0.82 -14.51
N MET A 126 -1.84 -1.91 -13.98
CA MET A 126 -0.95 -1.94 -12.81
C MET A 126 0.28 -2.81 -13.09
N ASN A 127 1.37 -2.50 -12.39
CA ASN A 127 2.62 -3.26 -12.43
C ASN A 127 2.74 -4.14 -11.18
N TYR A 128 3.36 -5.29 -11.35
CA TYR A 128 3.46 -6.33 -10.34
C TYR A 128 4.84 -6.96 -10.33
N ILE A 129 5.30 -7.32 -9.14
CA ILE A 129 6.28 -8.40 -8.96
C ILE A 129 5.47 -9.69 -9.10
N ALA A 130 5.85 -10.57 -10.01
CA ALA A 130 5.10 -11.79 -10.28
C ALA A 130 6.00 -13.03 -10.28
N ILE A 131 5.39 -14.17 -9.96
CA ILE A 131 6.01 -15.48 -10.10
C ILE A 131 4.95 -16.52 -10.45
N ARG A 132 5.26 -17.35 -11.43
CA ARG A 132 4.37 -18.40 -11.91
C ARG A 132 4.70 -19.75 -11.29
N GLY A 133 3.68 -20.57 -11.11
CA GLY A 133 3.85 -21.94 -10.65
C GLY A 133 2.59 -22.77 -10.76
N LYS A 134 2.64 -23.93 -10.13
CA LYS A 134 1.59 -24.93 -10.15
C LYS A 134 1.54 -25.70 -8.82
N GLY A 135 0.44 -26.41 -8.59
CA GLY A 135 0.28 -27.31 -7.46
C GLY A 135 -0.41 -26.66 -6.26
N ASN A 136 -0.67 -27.52 -5.26
CA ASN A 136 -1.44 -27.18 -4.09
C ASN A 136 -0.72 -26.09 -3.25
N PRO A 137 -1.33 -24.91 -3.04
CA PRO A 137 -0.71 -23.84 -2.27
C PRO A 137 -0.52 -24.17 -0.78
N ASN A 138 -1.18 -25.22 -0.28
CA ASN A 138 -1.10 -25.68 1.10
C ASN A 138 0.00 -26.73 1.33
N ASP A 139 0.67 -27.20 0.29
CA ASP A 139 1.78 -28.14 0.45
C ASP A 139 3.00 -27.42 1.06
N GLU A 140 3.45 -27.87 2.23
CA GLU A 140 4.60 -27.28 2.93
C GLU A 140 5.91 -27.39 2.14
N ASN A 141 6.01 -28.41 1.28
CA ASN A 141 7.13 -28.65 0.37
C ASN A 141 6.83 -28.19 -1.06
N GLY A 142 5.68 -27.57 -1.28
CA GLY A 142 5.22 -27.09 -2.58
C GLY A 142 5.94 -25.82 -3.03
N GLU A 143 5.85 -25.54 -4.33
CA GLU A 143 6.50 -24.37 -4.95
C GLU A 143 5.95 -23.03 -4.44
N TYR A 144 4.69 -22.99 -4.01
CA TYR A 144 3.99 -21.74 -3.65
C TYR A 144 4.63 -21.01 -2.46
N LYS A 145 5.00 -21.75 -1.41
CA LYS A 145 5.63 -21.18 -0.21
C LYS A 145 6.98 -20.54 -0.52
N ALA A 146 7.79 -21.20 -1.36
CA ALA A 146 9.07 -20.66 -1.82
C ALA A 146 8.86 -19.40 -2.67
N ALA A 147 7.86 -19.42 -3.56
CA ALA A 147 7.52 -18.32 -4.43
C ALA A 147 7.15 -17.03 -3.67
N ILE A 148 6.33 -17.13 -2.61
CA ILE A 148 5.99 -16.01 -1.73
C ILE A 148 7.25 -15.39 -1.11
N GLY A 149 8.20 -16.21 -0.67
CA GLY A 149 9.47 -15.75 -0.09
C GLY A 149 10.28 -14.89 -1.07
N LEU A 150 10.30 -15.27 -2.35
CA LEU A 150 10.98 -14.52 -3.41
C LEU A 150 10.27 -13.18 -3.70
N LEU A 151 8.94 -13.18 -3.83
CA LEU A 151 8.15 -11.95 -4.05
C LEU A 151 8.43 -10.89 -2.97
N TYR A 152 8.32 -11.27 -1.70
CA TYR A 152 8.61 -10.35 -0.59
C TYR A 152 10.08 -9.96 -0.53
N GLY A 153 10.99 -10.84 -0.98
CA GLY A 153 12.40 -10.52 -1.13
C GLY A 153 12.62 -9.30 -2.03
N ILE A 154 11.95 -9.24 -3.18
CA ILE A 154 12.02 -8.11 -4.11
C ILE A 154 11.25 -6.90 -3.58
N ALA A 155 10.01 -7.10 -3.11
CA ALA A 155 9.16 -6.01 -2.61
C ALA A 155 9.83 -5.20 -1.49
N PHE A 156 10.46 -5.89 -0.52
CA PHE A 156 11.19 -5.20 0.54
C PHE A 156 12.51 -4.59 0.08
N THR A 157 13.16 -5.15 -0.94
CA THR A 157 14.39 -4.56 -1.51
C THR A 157 14.07 -3.21 -2.16
N ILE A 158 13.00 -3.15 -2.95
CA ILE A 158 12.47 -1.90 -3.54
C ILE A 158 12.07 -0.91 -2.44
N LYS A 159 11.26 -1.34 -1.46
CA LYS A 159 10.83 -0.48 -0.35
C LYS A 159 12.01 0.10 0.43
N MET A 160 13.09 -0.67 0.62
CA MET A 160 14.25 -0.26 1.42
C MET A 160 15.32 0.48 0.58
N SER A 161 15.11 0.69 -0.72
CA SER A 161 15.98 1.51 -1.58
C SER A 161 16.26 2.90 -0.99
N LYS A 162 15.29 3.50 -0.27
CA LYS A 162 15.45 4.76 0.45
C LYS A 162 16.66 4.78 1.40
N LYS A 163 17.05 3.62 1.94
CA LYS A 163 18.20 3.45 2.85
C LYS A 163 19.51 3.11 2.14
N GLY A 164 19.49 2.91 0.83
CA GLY A 164 20.67 2.63 0.01
C GLY A 164 20.99 3.76 -0.97
N ASP A 165 21.93 3.49 -1.86
CA ASP A 165 22.43 4.45 -2.85
C ASP A 165 21.57 4.53 -4.12
N HIS A 166 20.73 3.51 -4.37
CA HIS A 166 19.77 3.52 -5.47
C HIS A 166 18.55 4.35 -5.10
N LYS A 167 18.45 5.56 -5.67
CA LYS A 167 17.29 6.44 -5.49
C LYS A 167 16.34 6.25 -6.67
N ILE A 168 15.15 5.74 -6.39
CA ILE A 168 14.08 5.59 -7.38
C ILE A 168 13.41 6.95 -7.56
N ASP A 169 13.26 7.40 -8.80
CA ASP A 169 12.59 8.66 -9.10
C ASP A 169 11.11 8.59 -8.68
N GLY A 170 10.58 9.67 -8.11
CA GLY A 170 9.19 9.71 -7.61
C GLY A 170 8.92 8.86 -6.36
N TYR A 171 9.93 8.28 -5.71
CA TYR A 171 9.74 7.44 -4.52
C TYR A 171 9.06 8.19 -3.37
N PHE A 172 8.04 7.56 -2.79
CA PHE A 172 7.52 7.86 -1.47
C PHE A 172 7.53 6.60 -0.60
N ASP A 173 7.57 6.74 0.73
CA ASP A 173 7.47 5.57 1.61
C ASP A 173 6.05 5.00 1.57
N TYR A 174 5.93 3.67 1.47
CA TYR A 174 4.65 2.99 1.29
C TYR A 174 4.59 1.67 2.07
N VAL A 175 3.39 1.25 2.47
CA VAL A 175 3.17 -0.11 3.00
C VAL A 175 3.17 -1.06 1.81
N VAL A 176 3.92 -2.18 1.91
CA VAL A 176 3.91 -3.21 0.85
C VAL A 176 2.46 -3.67 0.64
N PRO A 177 1.93 -3.61 -0.60
CA PRO A 177 0.58 -4.06 -0.92
C PRO A 177 0.32 -5.52 -0.51
N PRO A 178 -0.95 -5.92 -0.33
CA PRO A 178 -1.29 -7.30 -0.04
C PRO A 178 -0.75 -8.26 -1.12
N LEU A 179 -0.60 -9.52 -0.75
CA LEU A 179 -0.37 -10.59 -1.73
C LEU A 179 -1.65 -10.75 -2.56
N GLU A 180 -1.49 -10.92 -3.86
CA GLU A 180 -2.57 -11.22 -4.79
C GLU A 180 -2.23 -12.50 -5.57
N GLY A 181 -3.23 -13.19 -6.10
CA GLY A 181 -3.08 -14.45 -6.82
C GLY A 181 -4.02 -14.53 -7.99
N PHE A 182 -3.49 -14.86 -9.17
CA PHE A 182 -4.29 -15.27 -10.33
C PHE A 182 -4.30 -16.79 -10.43
N TRP A 183 -5.48 -17.38 -10.59
CA TRP A 183 -5.68 -18.83 -10.52
C TRP A 183 -6.42 -19.37 -11.73
N TRP A 184 -6.03 -20.57 -12.17
CA TRP A 184 -6.75 -21.35 -13.17
C TRP A 184 -6.41 -22.84 -13.07
N MET A 185 -7.14 -23.66 -13.84
CA MET A 185 -6.85 -25.08 -14.04
C MET A 185 -6.92 -25.38 -15.54
N ASP A 186 -5.97 -26.18 -16.04
CA ASP A 186 -5.92 -26.49 -17.47
C ASP A 186 -7.13 -27.36 -17.85
N GLY A 187 -7.90 -26.94 -18.87
CA GLY A 187 -9.03 -27.70 -19.41
C GLY A 187 -10.30 -27.70 -18.55
N LYS A 188 -10.40 -26.82 -17.55
CA LYS A 188 -11.61 -26.62 -16.73
C LYS A 188 -12.08 -25.16 -16.79
N ASP A 189 -13.39 -24.97 -16.79
CA ASP A 189 -14.00 -23.68 -16.55
C ASP A 189 -14.09 -23.46 -15.03
N GLY A 190 -13.33 -22.49 -14.51
CA GLY A 190 -13.29 -22.16 -13.08
C GLY A 190 -12.27 -22.96 -12.25
N ILE A 191 -12.42 -22.89 -10.92
CA ILE A 191 -11.52 -23.50 -9.94
C ILE A 191 -12.23 -24.66 -9.24
N ASP A 192 -11.57 -25.82 -9.23
CA ASP A 192 -12.03 -27.02 -8.53
C ASP A 192 -11.22 -27.21 -7.24
N TYR A 193 -11.77 -26.72 -6.14
CA TYR A 193 -11.13 -26.75 -4.82
C TYR A 193 -10.85 -28.16 -4.27
N ALA A 194 -11.42 -29.21 -4.87
CA ALA A 194 -11.14 -30.59 -4.45
C ALA A 194 -9.80 -31.12 -4.99
N HIS A 195 -9.32 -30.57 -6.10
CA HIS A 195 -8.10 -31.03 -6.81
C HIS A 195 -7.04 -29.93 -6.86
N LYS A 196 -6.62 -29.45 -5.68
CA LYS A 196 -5.68 -28.31 -5.55
C LYS A 196 -4.31 -28.59 -6.18
N GLU A 197 -3.94 -29.85 -6.38
CA GLU A 197 -2.73 -30.31 -7.07
C GLU A 197 -2.66 -29.89 -8.55
N ASP A 198 -3.80 -29.65 -9.18
CA ASP A 198 -3.90 -29.24 -10.60
C ASP A 198 -3.92 -27.72 -10.77
N PHE A 199 -3.83 -26.96 -9.67
CA PHE A 199 -3.84 -25.51 -9.73
C PHE A 199 -2.65 -24.97 -10.52
N ARG A 200 -2.94 -23.95 -11.31
CA ARG A 200 -1.97 -23.06 -11.92
C ARG A 200 -2.16 -21.68 -11.33
N TRP A 201 -1.05 -20.99 -11.07
CA TRP A 201 -1.12 -19.70 -10.43
C TRP A 201 -0.03 -18.73 -10.88
N ILE A 202 -0.37 -17.45 -10.79
CA ILE A 202 0.56 -16.32 -10.79
C ILE A 202 0.40 -15.63 -9.44
N SER A 203 1.40 -15.74 -8.57
CA SER A 203 1.40 -15.02 -7.30
C SER A 203 2.06 -13.67 -7.53
N VAL A 204 1.43 -12.59 -7.04
CA VAL A 204 1.86 -11.23 -7.32
C VAL A 204 1.82 -10.31 -6.11
N ILE A 205 2.63 -9.25 -6.16
CA ILE A 205 2.53 -8.08 -5.26
C ILE A 205 2.56 -6.83 -6.14
N ARG A 206 1.57 -5.95 -5.99
CA ARG A 206 1.53 -4.68 -6.74
C ARG A 206 2.77 -3.84 -6.47
N LEU A 207 3.31 -3.24 -7.52
CA LEU A 207 4.34 -2.22 -7.47
C LEU A 207 3.70 -0.82 -7.49
N PRO A 208 4.24 0.14 -6.70
CA PRO A 208 3.93 1.56 -6.90
C PRO A 208 4.27 2.03 -8.32
N ASP A 209 3.51 2.99 -8.84
CA ASP A 209 3.65 3.46 -10.22
C ASP A 209 5.01 4.10 -10.52
N PHE A 210 5.71 4.59 -9.49
CA PHE A 210 7.07 5.13 -9.62
C PHE A 210 8.13 4.04 -9.86
N VAL A 211 7.81 2.76 -9.65
CA VAL A 211 8.76 1.66 -9.85
C VAL A 211 8.76 1.27 -11.33
N SER A 212 9.86 1.54 -12.00
CA SER A 212 10.09 1.09 -13.37
C SER A 212 10.62 -0.34 -13.42
N GLU A 213 10.61 -0.95 -14.61
CA GLU A 213 11.25 -2.25 -14.85
C GLU A 213 12.77 -2.19 -14.57
N TYR A 214 13.40 -1.03 -14.78
CA TYR A 214 14.80 -0.80 -14.40
C TYR A 214 15.01 -0.92 -12.89
N ASP A 215 14.15 -0.32 -12.08
CA ASP A 215 14.22 -0.41 -10.61
C ASP A 215 13.94 -1.83 -10.11
N PHE A 216 13.02 -2.52 -10.75
CA PHE A 216 12.77 -3.94 -10.51
C PHE A 216 14.02 -4.78 -10.79
N ASN A 217 14.64 -4.61 -11.95
CA ASN A 217 15.85 -5.35 -12.32
C ASN A 217 17.03 -5.06 -11.39
N TRP A 218 17.17 -3.82 -10.94
CA TRP A 218 18.10 -3.47 -9.87
C TRP A 218 17.80 -4.26 -8.58
N ALA A 219 16.53 -4.28 -8.14
CA ALA A 219 16.14 -4.95 -6.92
C ALA A 219 16.37 -6.47 -6.97
N VAL A 220 16.15 -7.10 -8.13
CA VAL A 220 16.49 -8.52 -8.38
C VAL A 220 17.99 -8.76 -8.16
N ASN A 221 18.85 -7.98 -8.82
CA ASN A 221 20.30 -8.11 -8.68
C ASN A 221 20.78 -7.88 -7.23
N GLU A 222 20.26 -6.84 -6.58
CA GLU A 222 20.62 -6.49 -5.21
C GLU A 222 20.15 -7.56 -4.20
N ALA A 223 18.94 -8.08 -4.38
CA ALA A 223 18.40 -9.16 -3.56
C ALA A 223 19.18 -10.47 -3.74
N THR A 224 19.51 -10.85 -4.98
CA THR A 224 20.35 -12.02 -5.30
C THR A 224 21.70 -11.92 -4.59
N LYS A 225 22.36 -10.76 -4.70
CA LYS A 225 23.67 -10.52 -4.06
C LYS A 225 23.60 -10.60 -2.53
N LYS A 226 22.62 -9.95 -1.91
CA LYS A 226 22.50 -9.86 -0.44
C LYS A 226 21.99 -11.15 0.19
N LYS A 227 20.99 -11.78 -0.40
CA LYS A 227 20.32 -12.96 0.17
C LYS A 227 20.95 -14.27 -0.29
N LYS A 228 21.78 -14.25 -1.34
CA LYS A 228 22.39 -15.45 -1.95
C LYS A 228 21.34 -16.49 -2.35
N LEU A 229 20.21 -16.01 -2.87
CA LEU A 229 19.10 -16.81 -3.39
C LEU A 229 18.92 -16.52 -4.87
N ASP A 230 18.34 -17.47 -5.59
CA ASP A 230 17.97 -17.29 -7.00
C ASP A 230 16.61 -16.60 -7.12
N PHE A 231 16.59 -15.46 -7.81
CA PHE A 231 15.38 -14.67 -8.11
C PHE A 231 15.03 -14.71 -9.60
N SER A 232 15.68 -15.55 -10.40
CA SER A 232 15.48 -15.65 -11.87
C SER A 232 14.04 -15.95 -12.29
N ARG A 233 13.26 -16.58 -11.42
CA ARG A 233 11.83 -16.88 -11.64
C ARG A 233 10.90 -15.69 -11.41
N VAL A 234 11.38 -14.61 -10.80
CA VAL A 234 10.56 -13.42 -10.51
C VAL A 234 10.57 -12.49 -11.71
N GLU A 235 9.40 -12.05 -12.15
CA GLU A 235 9.22 -11.21 -13.33
C GLU A 235 8.51 -9.89 -13.00
N PHE A 236 8.81 -8.85 -13.78
CA PHE A 236 8.03 -7.61 -13.81
C PHE A 236 6.84 -7.84 -14.74
N MET A 237 5.63 -7.80 -14.20
CA MET A 237 4.41 -8.07 -14.95
C MET A 237 3.50 -6.86 -14.95
N THR A 238 3.00 -6.50 -16.12
CA THR A 238 2.01 -5.44 -16.26
C THR A 238 0.67 -6.03 -16.69
N ILE A 239 -0.38 -5.76 -15.93
CA ILE A 239 -1.73 -6.29 -16.18
C ILE A 239 -2.70 -5.12 -16.28
N GLU A 240 -3.50 -5.15 -17.35
CA GLU A 240 -4.70 -4.31 -17.47
C GLU A 240 -5.91 -5.21 -17.28
N GLU A 241 -6.36 -5.32 -16.02
CA GLU A 241 -7.43 -6.23 -15.67
C GLU A 241 -8.78 -5.75 -16.24
N GLY A 242 -8.94 -4.42 -16.37
CA GLY A 242 -10.06 -3.82 -17.08
C GLY A 242 -11.38 -3.96 -16.33
N LEU A 243 -12.45 -4.26 -17.05
CA LEU A 243 -13.78 -4.35 -16.47
C LEU A 243 -13.97 -5.67 -15.71
N CYS A 244 -14.28 -5.61 -14.43
CA CYS A 244 -14.45 -6.77 -13.56
C CYS A 244 -15.70 -6.66 -12.70
N VAL A 245 -16.16 -7.80 -12.18
CA VAL A 245 -16.98 -7.88 -10.97
C VAL A 245 -16.07 -8.25 -9.80
N GLN A 246 -16.28 -7.68 -8.62
CA GLN A 246 -15.56 -8.07 -7.41
C GLN A 246 -16.48 -8.14 -6.18
N CYS A 247 -16.07 -8.90 -5.17
CA CYS A 247 -16.77 -9.01 -3.90
C CYS A 247 -15.76 -9.27 -2.76
N MET A 248 -16.07 -8.80 -1.55
CA MET A 248 -15.36 -9.23 -0.34
C MET A 248 -15.88 -10.59 0.10
N HIS A 249 -15.03 -11.60 0.08
CA HIS A 249 -15.24 -12.89 0.73
C HIS A 249 -14.81 -12.82 2.20
N LEU A 250 -15.66 -13.33 3.09
CA LEU A 250 -15.44 -13.43 4.52
C LEU A 250 -15.57 -14.90 4.93
N GLY A 251 -14.47 -15.55 5.29
CA GLY A 251 -14.48 -16.97 5.65
C GLY A 251 -13.34 -17.78 5.02
N SER A 252 -13.46 -19.10 5.12
CA SER A 252 -12.46 -20.03 4.57
C SER A 252 -12.43 -19.95 3.05
N TYR A 253 -11.25 -20.15 2.44
CA TYR A 253 -11.11 -20.25 0.98
C TYR A 253 -12.01 -21.34 0.37
N ASP A 254 -12.33 -22.39 1.13
CA ASP A 254 -13.21 -23.46 0.66
C ASP A 254 -14.70 -23.03 0.56
N ASP A 255 -15.08 -21.91 1.18
CA ASP A 255 -16.43 -21.32 1.15
C ASP A 255 -16.59 -20.27 0.04
N GLU A 256 -15.53 -19.99 -0.73
CA GLU A 256 -15.54 -19.05 -1.85
C GLU A 256 -16.57 -19.33 -2.94
N PRO A 257 -16.94 -20.59 -3.27
CA PRO A 257 -17.95 -20.88 -4.29
C PRO A 257 -19.26 -20.10 -4.09
N ALA A 258 -19.72 -19.93 -2.84
CA ALA A 258 -20.93 -19.16 -2.56
C ALA A 258 -20.80 -17.66 -2.92
N THR A 259 -19.61 -17.09 -2.76
CA THR A 259 -19.31 -15.69 -3.14
C THR A 259 -19.22 -15.57 -4.65
N VAL A 260 -18.57 -16.54 -5.31
CA VAL A 260 -18.45 -16.63 -6.76
C VAL A 260 -19.82 -16.73 -7.44
N ASP A 261 -20.70 -17.61 -6.96
CA ASP A 261 -22.06 -17.77 -7.50
C ASP A 261 -22.87 -16.48 -7.40
N ALA A 262 -22.76 -15.76 -6.27
CA ALA A 262 -23.39 -14.46 -6.10
C ALA A 262 -22.85 -13.41 -7.07
N MET A 263 -21.54 -13.39 -7.33
CA MET A 263 -20.92 -12.50 -8.32
C MET A 263 -21.38 -12.82 -9.75
N HIS A 264 -21.49 -14.10 -10.11
CA HIS A 264 -21.94 -14.54 -11.43
C HIS A 264 -23.40 -14.14 -11.68
N LYS A 265 -24.29 -14.43 -10.73
CA LYS A 265 -25.70 -14.02 -10.82
C LYS A 265 -25.85 -12.50 -10.96
N PHE A 266 -25.12 -11.73 -10.15
CA PHE A 266 -25.13 -10.26 -10.26
C PHE A 266 -24.60 -9.79 -11.62
N THR A 267 -23.56 -10.43 -12.16
CA THR A 267 -22.98 -10.09 -13.48
C THR A 267 -24.02 -10.25 -14.59
N GLU A 268 -24.75 -11.37 -14.58
CA GLU A 268 -25.82 -11.62 -15.55
C GLU A 268 -26.96 -10.60 -15.43
N GLU A 269 -27.42 -10.31 -14.20
CA GLU A 269 -28.46 -9.33 -13.90
C GLU A 269 -28.09 -7.90 -14.35
N GLN A 270 -26.80 -7.56 -14.34
CA GLN A 270 -26.30 -6.27 -14.80
C GLN A 270 -26.04 -6.20 -16.32
N GLY A 271 -26.30 -7.29 -17.07
CA GLY A 271 -26.13 -7.32 -18.53
C GLY A 271 -24.70 -7.57 -19.01
N TYR A 272 -23.90 -8.27 -18.22
CA TYR A 272 -22.52 -8.64 -18.56
C TYR A 272 -22.37 -10.16 -18.69
N ASP A 273 -21.33 -10.58 -19.39
CA ASP A 273 -20.84 -11.96 -19.41
C ASP A 273 -19.52 -12.06 -18.66
N LEU A 274 -19.25 -13.23 -18.08
CA LEU A 274 -17.91 -13.56 -17.58
C LEU A 274 -16.93 -13.58 -18.76
N ASP A 275 -15.75 -13.02 -18.53
CA ASP A 275 -14.67 -12.96 -19.52
C ASP A 275 -13.39 -13.58 -18.96
N ILE A 276 -13.54 -14.68 -18.22
CA ILE A 276 -12.43 -15.50 -17.75
C ILE A 276 -11.89 -16.29 -18.95
N THR A 277 -10.60 -16.12 -19.24
CA THR A 277 -9.90 -16.68 -20.40
C THR A 277 -8.47 -17.09 -20.00
N ASP A 278 -7.68 -17.56 -20.95
CA ASP A 278 -6.24 -17.81 -20.77
C ASP A 278 -5.44 -16.52 -20.44
N LYS A 279 -6.01 -15.34 -20.70
CA LYS A 279 -5.39 -14.02 -20.47
C LYS A 279 -6.00 -13.23 -19.33
N ARG A 280 -7.25 -13.51 -18.96
CA ARG A 280 -7.98 -12.82 -17.90
C ARG A 280 -8.46 -13.86 -16.90
N LEU A 281 -7.87 -13.87 -15.71
CA LEU A 281 -7.94 -15.01 -14.80
C LEU A 281 -8.84 -14.73 -13.57
N HIS A 282 -9.17 -15.79 -12.82
CA HIS A 282 -9.71 -15.65 -11.47
C HIS A 282 -8.66 -14.95 -10.59
N HIS A 283 -9.06 -13.88 -9.90
CA HIS A 283 -8.12 -13.03 -9.15
C HIS A 283 -8.55 -12.89 -7.68
N GLU A 284 -7.63 -13.23 -6.78
CA GLU A 284 -7.79 -13.11 -5.33
C GLU A 284 -6.82 -12.11 -4.74
N ILE A 285 -7.28 -11.25 -3.81
CA ILE A 285 -6.41 -10.35 -3.03
C ILE A 285 -6.52 -10.68 -1.55
N TYR A 286 -5.41 -11.12 -0.96
CA TYR A 286 -5.36 -11.61 0.42
C TYR A 286 -5.13 -10.47 1.43
N LEU A 287 -6.21 -9.97 2.02
CA LEU A 287 -6.14 -8.88 3.00
C LEU A 287 -5.74 -9.35 4.41
N SER A 288 -5.99 -10.64 4.69
CA SER A 288 -5.64 -11.31 5.96
C SER A 288 -4.43 -12.23 5.78
N ASP A 289 -3.58 -12.32 6.80
CA ASP A 289 -2.50 -13.32 6.85
C ASP A 289 -3.07 -14.64 7.40
N ALA A 290 -3.27 -15.63 6.52
CA ALA A 290 -3.87 -16.92 6.87
C ALA A 290 -3.12 -17.69 7.96
N ARG A 291 -1.86 -17.35 8.24
CA ARG A 291 -1.07 -17.95 9.33
C ARG A 291 -1.38 -17.34 10.70
N LYS A 292 -2.06 -16.20 10.73
CA LYS A 292 -2.31 -15.39 11.94
C LYS A 292 -3.79 -15.22 12.23
N VAL A 293 -4.64 -15.37 11.22
CA VAL A 293 -6.07 -15.13 11.30
C VAL A 293 -6.79 -16.46 11.14
N ALA A 294 -7.74 -16.74 12.01
CA ALA A 294 -8.55 -17.95 11.94
C ALA A 294 -9.39 -17.97 10.63
N PRO A 295 -9.65 -19.13 10.02
CA PRO A 295 -10.31 -19.24 8.71
C PRO A 295 -11.61 -18.44 8.59
N GLU A 296 -12.45 -18.44 9.63
CA GLU A 296 -13.74 -17.75 9.67
C GLU A 296 -13.64 -16.21 9.72
N LYS A 297 -12.43 -15.66 9.86
CA LYS A 297 -12.13 -14.22 9.91
C LYS A 297 -11.25 -13.76 8.75
N LEU A 298 -10.93 -14.65 7.81
CA LEU A 298 -10.17 -14.28 6.63
C LEU A 298 -10.99 -13.30 5.78
N LYS A 299 -10.25 -12.45 5.08
CA LYS A 299 -10.79 -11.45 4.17
C LYS A 299 -10.03 -11.55 2.87
N THR A 300 -10.75 -11.88 1.82
CA THR A 300 -10.22 -12.03 0.47
C THR A 300 -11.09 -11.22 -0.47
N VAL A 301 -10.50 -10.38 -1.32
CA VAL A 301 -11.26 -9.82 -2.44
C VAL A 301 -11.22 -10.83 -3.56
N ILE A 302 -12.38 -11.29 -4.00
CA ILE A 302 -12.51 -12.10 -5.21
C ILE A 302 -12.88 -11.17 -6.35
N ARG A 303 -12.22 -11.33 -7.49
CA ARG A 303 -12.45 -10.53 -8.69
C ARG A 303 -12.45 -11.41 -9.93
N HIS A 304 -13.48 -11.21 -10.76
CA HIS A 304 -13.61 -11.88 -12.05
C HIS A 304 -13.70 -10.87 -13.18
N PRO A 305 -12.94 -11.05 -14.27
CA PRO A 305 -13.08 -10.27 -15.49
C PRO A 305 -14.47 -10.48 -16.11
N ILE A 306 -15.05 -9.40 -16.60
CA ILE A 306 -16.34 -9.41 -17.31
C ILE A 306 -16.24 -8.59 -18.60
N ARG A 307 -17.22 -8.78 -19.49
CA ARG A 307 -17.41 -7.96 -20.69
C ARG A 307 -18.89 -7.62 -20.85
N ARG A 308 -19.17 -6.54 -21.57
CA ARG A 308 -20.56 -6.19 -21.93
C ARG A 308 -21.12 -7.28 -22.83
N LYS A 309 -22.38 -7.67 -22.62
CA LYS A 309 -23.10 -8.48 -23.60
C LYS A 309 -23.21 -7.68 -24.89
N ASP A 310 -22.81 -8.30 -26.00
CA ASP A 310 -23.11 -7.75 -27.32
C ASP A 310 -24.64 -7.75 -27.45
N THR A 311 -25.22 -6.54 -27.52
CA THR A 311 -26.67 -6.34 -27.59
C THR A 311 -27.12 -6.29 -29.04
#